data_AF-A0A2E8DE70-F1
#
_entry.id   AF-A0A2E8DE70-F1
#
_cell.length_a   1.000
_cell.length_b   1.000
_cell.length_c   1.000
_cell.angle_alpha   90.00
_cell.angle_beta   90.00
_cell.angle_gamma   90.00
#
_symmetry.space_group_name_H-M   'P 1'
#
loop_
_entity.id
_entity.type
_entity.pdbx_description
1 polymer ?
#
loop_
_entity_poly.entity_id
_entity_poly.type
_entity_poly.pdbx_seq_one_letter_code
_entity_poly.pdbx_strand_id
1 'polypeptide(L)'
;MSRLVGSPKAPVMAVTAEANSVGVRGAPSTSLPYRTRLPDRRPRVLASRRQSDLPASGAHVAGTNHTHGPSEGQPVPFAEANVATRVMLIASGKGGVGKSSVTTNLAVALAARGRGVAVIDADVWGFSIPRMLGVDKPPTVVDEMLIPPEAHGVRCISMGFFADEDQPVIWRGPMLHKALEQFLTDVRWDEPDYLLVDLPPGTGDVAISLAGFLPAAEMYVVTTPQPVAQTVAQRAAFMADKVNLKVHGVIENMSWFTGDDGTRYELFGSGGGADLAERIGVPLIGSVPLVPALREGGDIGKPVAADADSEVGAVFAEMARVIDVDLRPTKRRHRELRIL
;
A
#
# COMPACT_ATOMS: atom_id res chain seq x y z
N MET A 1 -84.65 10.98 16.21
CA MET A 1 -84.77 11.04 14.73
C MET A 1 -83.84 10.00 14.12
N SER A 2 -84.43 9.17 13.26
CA SER A 2 -83.90 8.23 12.25
C SER A 2 -82.77 7.22 12.53
N ARG A 3 -83.14 5.98 12.14
CA ARG A 3 -82.37 4.75 11.91
C ARG A 3 -81.52 4.80 10.64
N LEU A 4 -80.50 3.94 10.54
CA LEU A 4 -80.20 2.98 9.44
C LEU A 4 -78.88 2.23 9.81
N VAL A 5 -78.92 0.97 10.26
CA VAL A 5 -78.74 -0.31 9.48
C VAL A 5 -77.36 -0.40 8.80
N GLY A 6 -76.49 -1.41 8.96
CA GLY A 6 -76.49 -2.65 9.73
C GLY A 6 -75.27 -3.56 9.37
N SER A 7 -74.83 -4.36 10.35
CA SER A 7 -74.37 -5.77 10.19
C SER A 7 -72.93 -6.06 9.63
N PRO A 8 -72.34 -7.28 9.79
CA PRO A 8 -71.22 -7.49 10.74
C PRO A 8 -70.04 -8.43 10.28
N LYS A 9 -68.99 -8.58 11.13
CA LYS A 9 -68.01 -9.71 11.28
C LYS A 9 -67.06 -10.01 10.08
N ALA A 10 -65.86 -10.57 10.17
CA ALA A 10 -64.87 -10.97 11.20
C ALA A 10 -63.56 -11.35 10.40
N PRO A 11 -62.68 -12.26 10.86
CA PRO A 11 -61.40 -12.01 11.52
C PRO A 11 -60.14 -12.23 10.64
N VAL A 12 -59.00 -11.86 11.22
CA VAL A 12 -57.63 -12.11 10.78
C VAL A 12 -57.32 -13.62 10.77
N MET A 13 -56.66 -14.10 9.72
CA MET A 13 -56.03 -15.43 9.71
C MET A 13 -54.60 -15.37 9.16
N ALA A 14 -53.68 -15.88 9.98
CA ALA A 14 -52.29 -16.18 9.64
C ALA A 14 -52.23 -17.40 8.70
N VAL A 15 -51.32 -17.39 7.73
CA VAL A 15 -51.07 -18.53 6.84
C VAL A 15 -49.66 -19.06 7.11
N THR A 16 -49.61 -20.20 7.79
CA THR A 16 -48.52 -21.19 7.73
C THR A 16 -48.75 -22.10 6.53
N ALA A 17 -47.72 -22.36 5.72
CA ALA A 17 -47.79 -23.34 4.65
C ALA A 17 -46.77 -24.47 4.90
N GLU A 18 -47.29 -25.64 5.24
CA GLU A 18 -46.59 -26.92 5.15
C GLU A 18 -46.66 -27.47 3.72
N ALA A 19 -45.59 -28.14 3.32
CA ALA A 19 -45.43 -28.80 2.03
C ALA A 19 -46.21 -30.13 1.99
N ASN A 20 -46.84 -30.44 0.85
CA ASN A 20 -46.94 -31.83 0.44
C ASN A 20 -46.96 -32.01 -1.09
N SER A 21 -46.32 -33.11 -1.48
CA SER A 21 -45.88 -33.53 -2.80
C SER A 21 -46.99 -33.96 -3.76
N VAL A 22 -46.83 -33.65 -5.05
CA VAL A 22 -47.35 -34.47 -6.17
C VAL A 22 -46.28 -34.52 -7.26
N GLY A 23 -45.88 -35.73 -7.63
CA GLY A 23 -44.86 -35.99 -8.64
C GLY A 23 -45.43 -36.01 -10.07
N VAL A 24 -44.62 -35.57 -11.02
CA VAL A 24 -44.79 -35.83 -12.47
C VAL A 24 -43.43 -36.26 -13.03
N ARG A 25 -43.42 -37.38 -13.77
CA ARG A 25 -42.26 -37.96 -14.45
C ARG A 25 -42.10 -37.36 -15.85
N GLY A 26 -40.85 -37.16 -16.29
CA GLY A 26 -40.48 -37.31 -17.71
C GLY A 26 -39.52 -36.27 -18.29
N ALA A 27 -38.37 -36.77 -18.79
CA ALA A 27 -37.42 -36.16 -19.75
C ALA A 27 -36.22 -35.35 -19.15
N PRO A 28 -35.03 -35.40 -19.79
CA PRO A 28 -33.83 -35.96 -19.15
C PRO A 28 -32.78 -34.91 -18.74
N SER A 29 -32.03 -35.23 -17.68
CA SER A 29 -30.88 -34.46 -17.21
C SER A 29 -29.68 -34.62 -18.13
N THR A 30 -29.27 -33.54 -18.78
CA THR A 30 -27.96 -33.41 -19.40
C THR A 30 -26.91 -33.11 -18.32
N SER A 31 -26.32 -34.16 -17.76
CA SER A 31 -25.07 -34.07 -17.01
C SER A 31 -23.89 -34.16 -17.99
N LEU A 32 -23.18 -33.06 -18.18
CA LEU A 32 -21.89 -33.04 -18.87
C LEU A 32 -20.79 -33.55 -17.92
N PRO A 33 -20.06 -34.64 -18.24
CA PRO A 33 -18.96 -35.10 -17.41
C PRO A 33 -17.69 -34.31 -17.71
N TYR A 34 -17.23 -33.49 -16.75
CA TYR A 34 -15.86 -32.97 -16.77
C TYR A 34 -14.89 -34.10 -16.43
N ARG A 35 -14.16 -34.59 -17.43
CA ARG A 35 -13.18 -35.67 -17.31
C ARG A 35 -11.78 -35.08 -17.33
N THR A 36 -11.20 -34.83 -16.16
CA THR A 36 -9.76 -34.51 -16.03
C THR A 36 -8.95 -35.78 -16.32
N ARG A 37 -8.22 -35.80 -17.45
CA ARG A 37 -7.22 -36.81 -17.73
C ARG A 37 -5.94 -36.45 -16.97
N LEU A 38 -5.65 -37.17 -15.89
CA LEU A 38 -4.29 -37.27 -15.35
C LEU A 38 -3.52 -38.30 -16.20
N PRO A 39 -2.31 -37.99 -16.72
CA PRO A 39 -1.48 -39.01 -17.34
C PRO A 39 -0.87 -39.93 -16.27
N ASP A 40 -1.16 -41.22 -16.43
CA ASP A 40 -0.63 -42.35 -15.68
C ASP A 40 0.89 -42.50 -15.92
N ARG A 41 1.71 -42.40 -14.87
CA ARG A 41 3.11 -42.82 -14.89
C ARG A 41 3.42 -43.65 -13.65
N ARG A 42 3.37 -44.97 -13.83
CA ARG A 42 3.88 -45.98 -12.89
C ARG A 42 5.42 -45.90 -12.77
N PRO A 43 5.98 -46.32 -11.61
CA PRO A 43 7.40 -46.16 -11.30
C PRO A 43 8.25 -47.22 -12.00
N ARG A 44 9.38 -46.81 -12.58
CA ARG A 44 10.47 -47.72 -12.99
C ARG A 44 11.56 -47.72 -11.93
N VAL A 45 11.65 -48.84 -11.21
CA VAL A 45 12.83 -49.22 -10.43
C VAL A 45 13.88 -49.74 -11.41
N LEU A 46 15.09 -49.19 -11.36
CA LEU A 46 16.28 -49.82 -11.95
C LEU A 46 17.51 -49.55 -11.07
N ALA A 47 17.95 -50.66 -10.49
CA ALA A 47 19.18 -51.04 -9.82
C ALA A 47 20.37 -50.06 -9.73
N SER A 48 20.94 -50.09 -8.53
CA SER A 48 22.25 -49.68 -8.07
C SER A 48 23.44 -49.93 -9.01
N ARG A 49 24.32 -48.93 -9.12
CA ARG A 49 25.76 -49.11 -9.32
C ARG A 49 26.56 -48.11 -8.47
N ARG A 50 27.74 -48.58 -8.06
CA ARG A 50 28.55 -48.16 -6.91
C ARG A 50 29.33 -46.86 -7.13
N GLN A 51 29.43 -46.11 -6.03
CA GLN A 51 30.56 -45.35 -5.49
C GLN A 51 31.91 -45.51 -6.23
N SER A 52 32.46 -44.41 -6.76
CA SER A 52 33.85 -43.95 -6.55
C SER A 52 34.18 -42.72 -7.43
N ASP A 53 34.79 -41.73 -6.76
CA ASP A 53 35.79 -40.77 -7.25
C ASP A 53 35.39 -39.38 -7.82
N LEU A 54 36.00 -38.38 -7.14
CA LEU A 54 36.41 -37.01 -7.55
C LEU A 54 35.66 -35.83 -6.86
N PRO A 55 36.35 -34.71 -6.58
CA PRO A 55 36.99 -34.48 -5.28
C PRO A 55 36.39 -33.30 -4.52
N ALA A 56 36.63 -33.29 -3.21
CA ALA A 56 36.33 -32.18 -2.32
C ALA A 56 37.18 -30.94 -2.68
N SER A 57 36.52 -29.87 -3.09
CA SER A 57 36.93 -28.50 -2.76
C SER A 57 35.75 -27.82 -2.09
N GLY A 58 35.70 -27.92 -0.77
CA GLY A 58 34.73 -27.21 0.06
C GLY A 58 35.06 -25.73 0.07
N ALA A 59 34.13 -24.92 -0.41
CA ALA A 59 33.92 -23.58 0.13
C ALA A 59 32.68 -23.65 1.01
N HIS A 60 32.92 -23.98 2.28
CA HIS A 60 31.97 -23.73 3.34
C HIS A 60 31.70 -22.22 3.40
N VAL A 61 30.46 -21.81 3.14
CA VAL A 61 29.87 -20.66 3.85
C VAL A 61 28.50 -21.09 4.34
N ALA A 62 28.53 -22.01 5.31
CA ALA A 62 27.46 -22.13 6.29
C ALA A 62 27.85 -21.22 7.45
N GLY A 63 26.98 -20.26 7.78
CA GLY A 63 26.98 -19.60 9.09
C GLY A 63 28.07 -18.56 9.32
N THR A 64 27.88 -17.36 8.79
CA THR A 64 28.23 -16.15 9.54
C THR A 64 26.95 -15.34 9.72
N ASN A 65 26.29 -15.57 10.84
CA ASN A 65 25.45 -14.55 11.47
C ASN A 65 26.34 -13.33 11.70
N HIS A 66 26.39 -12.41 10.74
CA HIS A 66 26.62 -11.01 11.04
C HIS A 66 25.26 -10.40 11.40
N THR A 67 24.62 -10.97 12.43
CA THR A 67 23.69 -10.21 13.25
C THR A 67 24.51 -9.08 13.85
N HIS A 68 24.42 -7.90 13.24
CA HIS A 68 24.89 -6.69 13.88
C HIS A 68 24.24 -6.65 15.27
N GLY A 69 25.10 -6.61 16.29
CA GLY A 69 24.68 -6.31 17.65
C GLY A 69 23.86 -5.02 17.67
N PRO A 70 23.04 -4.81 18.70
CA PRO A 70 22.16 -3.65 18.73
C PRO A 70 23.01 -2.37 18.57
N SER A 71 22.76 -1.62 17.51
CA SER A 71 23.10 -0.21 17.42
C SER A 71 22.19 0.52 18.42
N GLU A 72 22.45 0.33 19.72
CA GLU A 72 21.80 1.13 20.76
C GLU A 72 22.15 2.61 20.51
N GLY A 73 21.17 3.38 20.04
CA GLY A 73 21.19 4.83 20.14
C GLY A 73 21.83 5.61 18.99
N GLN A 74 21.89 5.08 17.75
CA GLN A 74 22.12 5.98 16.62
C GLN A 74 20.88 6.87 16.41
N PRO A 75 21.02 8.20 16.42
CA PRO A 75 19.90 9.09 16.20
C PRO A 75 19.37 8.88 14.78
N VAL A 76 18.07 8.63 14.66
CA VAL A 76 17.38 8.58 13.38
C VAL A 76 17.55 9.95 12.69
N PRO A 77 18.21 10.05 11.52
CA PRO A 77 18.54 11.32 10.87
C PRO A 77 17.32 12.19 10.55
N PHE A 78 16.14 11.58 10.44
CA PHE A 78 14.87 12.24 10.13
C PHE A 78 14.03 12.60 11.35
N ALA A 79 14.44 12.17 12.55
CA ALA A 79 13.69 12.37 13.80
C ALA A 79 13.87 13.78 14.36
N GLU A 80 14.99 14.43 14.06
CA GLU A 80 15.34 15.72 14.63
C GLU A 80 14.45 16.85 14.09
N ALA A 81 14.08 17.78 14.97
CA ALA A 81 13.19 18.90 14.63
C ALA A 81 13.77 19.86 13.56
N ASN A 82 15.08 19.81 13.31
CA ASN A 82 15.79 20.71 12.39
C ASN A 82 16.04 20.11 11.00
N VAL A 83 15.49 18.93 10.71
CA VAL A 83 15.65 18.26 9.42
C VAL A 83 14.75 18.93 8.39
N ALA A 84 15.32 19.21 7.21
CA ALA A 84 14.63 19.82 6.08
C ALA A 84 13.74 18.83 5.32
N THR A 85 14.08 17.53 5.37
CA THR A 85 13.30 16.44 4.79
C THR A 85 11.88 16.41 5.35
N ARG A 86 10.90 16.41 4.46
CA ARG A 86 9.51 16.17 4.79
C ARG A 86 9.24 14.67 4.70
N VAL A 87 8.93 14.08 5.85
CA VAL A 87 8.61 12.65 5.93
C VAL A 87 7.10 12.48 5.79
N MET A 88 6.68 11.70 4.80
CA MET A 88 5.28 11.49 4.45
C MET A 88 4.90 10.02 4.67
N LEU A 89 4.05 9.74 5.66
CA LEU A 89 3.53 8.40 5.90
C LEU A 89 2.26 8.21 5.07
N ILE A 90 2.28 7.29 4.11
CA ILE A 90 1.13 7.00 3.25
C ILE A 90 0.37 5.82 3.85
N ALA A 91 -0.81 6.10 4.41
CA ALA A 91 -1.65 5.15 5.11
C ALA A 91 -2.89 4.79 4.29
N SER A 92 -3.48 3.63 4.59
CA SER A 92 -4.82 3.29 4.10
C SER A 92 -5.59 2.48 5.13
N GLY A 93 -6.91 2.66 5.18
CA GLY A 93 -7.74 1.88 6.08
C GLY A 93 -7.81 0.39 5.70
N LYS A 94 -7.85 0.07 4.41
CA LYS A 94 -8.05 -1.29 3.89
C LYS A 94 -7.03 -1.63 2.80
N GLY A 95 -6.74 -2.93 2.65
CA GLY A 95 -6.02 -3.43 1.48
C GLY A 95 -6.80 -3.18 0.17
N GLY A 96 -6.07 -2.98 -0.92
CA GLY A 96 -6.65 -2.86 -2.26
C GLY A 96 -7.18 -1.47 -2.65
N VAL A 97 -6.95 -0.41 -1.85
CA VAL A 97 -7.26 0.98 -2.27
C VAL A 97 -6.25 1.56 -3.27
N GLY A 98 -5.19 0.85 -3.62
CA GLY A 98 -4.11 1.33 -4.49
C GLY A 98 -3.12 2.28 -3.81
N LYS A 99 -2.95 2.16 -2.49
CA LYS A 99 -1.98 2.94 -1.68
C LYS A 99 -0.57 2.95 -2.30
N SER A 100 0.02 1.79 -2.57
CA SER A 100 1.38 1.70 -3.13
C SER A 100 1.49 2.29 -4.54
N SER A 101 0.43 2.18 -5.35
CA SER A 101 0.34 2.84 -6.66
C SER A 101 0.32 4.37 -6.52
N VAL A 102 -0.43 4.89 -5.53
CA VAL A 102 -0.44 6.33 -5.20
C VAL A 102 0.94 6.76 -4.69
N THR A 103 1.55 6.03 -3.76
CA THR A 103 2.88 6.32 -3.21
C THR A 103 3.92 6.41 -4.32
N THR A 104 3.96 5.42 -5.21
CA THR A 104 4.92 5.36 -6.32
C THR A 104 4.76 6.56 -7.26
N ASN A 105 3.55 6.80 -7.74
CA ASN A 105 3.30 7.85 -8.73
C ASN A 105 3.45 9.25 -8.13
N LEU A 106 3.11 9.43 -6.85
CA LEU A 106 3.34 10.69 -6.15
C LEU A 106 4.84 10.95 -5.95
N ALA A 107 5.63 9.92 -5.61
CA ALA A 107 7.09 10.04 -5.51
C ALA A 107 7.71 10.47 -6.85
N VAL A 108 7.31 9.82 -7.95
CA VAL A 108 7.78 10.18 -9.31
C VAL A 108 7.36 11.60 -9.69
N ALA A 109 6.13 12.02 -9.38
CA ALA A 109 5.68 13.38 -9.66
C ALA A 109 6.44 14.44 -8.83
N LEU A 110 6.79 14.14 -7.57
CA LEU A 110 7.66 15.02 -6.77
C LEU A 110 9.07 15.09 -7.35
N ALA A 111 9.63 13.96 -7.80
CA ALA A 111 10.95 13.94 -8.44
C ALA A 111 10.95 14.72 -9.77
N ALA A 112 9.89 14.61 -10.57
CA ALA A 112 9.70 15.38 -11.80
C ALA A 112 9.63 16.90 -11.56
N ARG A 113 9.31 17.34 -10.33
CA ARG A 113 9.38 18.74 -9.90
C ARG A 113 10.79 19.17 -9.45
N GLY A 114 11.80 18.34 -9.64
CA GLY A 114 13.19 18.61 -9.28
C GLY A 114 13.49 18.45 -7.79
N ARG A 115 12.70 17.64 -7.07
CA ARG A 115 12.90 17.35 -5.64
C ARG A 115 13.74 16.08 -5.46
N GLY A 116 14.59 16.06 -4.43
CA GLY A 116 15.21 14.82 -3.98
C GLY A 116 14.18 13.94 -3.30
N VAL A 117 13.89 12.76 -3.86
CA VAL A 117 12.83 11.88 -3.34
C VAL A 117 13.38 10.50 -2.97
N ALA A 118 12.93 10.01 -1.82
CA ALA A 118 13.17 8.65 -1.35
C ALA A 118 11.86 7.97 -0.95
N VAL A 119 11.80 6.65 -1.09
CA VAL A 119 10.67 5.82 -0.66
C VAL A 119 11.16 4.65 0.20
N ILE A 120 10.48 4.43 1.32
CA ILE A 120 10.57 3.21 2.12
C ILE A 120 9.27 2.43 1.92
N ASP A 121 9.36 1.23 1.37
CA ASP A 121 8.25 0.29 1.31
C ASP A 121 8.22 -0.57 2.59
N ALA A 122 7.30 -0.21 3.49
CA ALA A 122 7.11 -0.88 4.78
C ALA A 122 5.99 -1.93 4.73
N ASP A 123 5.37 -2.19 3.56
CA ASP A 123 4.33 -3.20 3.40
C ASP A 123 4.96 -4.58 3.18
N VAL A 124 5.18 -5.29 4.28
CA VAL A 124 5.88 -6.58 4.31
C VAL A 124 5.13 -7.69 3.56
N TRP A 125 3.80 -7.62 3.52
CA TRP A 125 2.95 -8.64 2.90
C TRP A 125 2.61 -8.31 1.45
N GLY A 126 2.71 -7.05 1.08
CA GLY A 126 2.29 -6.52 -0.22
C GLY A 126 3.33 -5.63 -0.88
N PHE A 127 4.62 -5.88 -0.62
CA PHE A 127 5.71 -5.07 -1.19
C PHE A 127 5.54 -5.00 -2.71
N SER A 128 5.56 -3.78 -3.23
CA SER A 128 5.23 -3.55 -4.63
C SER A 128 5.94 -2.34 -5.21
N ILE A 129 6.46 -1.45 -4.35
CA ILE A 129 7.13 -0.22 -4.79
C ILE A 129 8.34 -0.53 -5.70
N PRO A 130 9.28 -1.46 -5.38
CA PRO A 130 10.41 -1.73 -6.26
C PRO A 130 9.98 -2.15 -7.67
N ARG A 131 8.99 -3.05 -7.76
CA ARG A 131 8.43 -3.50 -9.04
C ARG A 131 7.76 -2.35 -9.78
N MET A 132 6.93 -1.54 -9.10
CA MET A 132 6.22 -0.42 -9.72
C MET A 132 7.17 0.66 -10.23
N LEU A 133 8.31 0.87 -9.56
CA LEU A 133 9.39 1.75 -10.02
C LEU A 133 10.25 1.14 -11.14
N GLY A 134 10.16 -0.18 -11.38
CA GLY A 134 11.03 -0.87 -12.33
C GLY A 134 12.46 -1.10 -11.80
N VAL A 135 12.63 -1.15 -10.48
CA VAL A 135 13.90 -1.49 -9.83
C VAL A 135 14.12 -3.00 -9.93
N ASP A 136 15.23 -3.38 -10.56
CA ASP A 136 15.60 -4.77 -10.85
C ASP A 136 16.78 -5.28 -10.01
N LYS A 137 17.40 -4.41 -9.21
CA LYS A 137 18.57 -4.71 -8.40
C LYS A 137 18.31 -4.44 -6.92
N PRO A 138 18.76 -5.32 -6.01
CA PRO A 138 18.73 -5.04 -4.59
C PRO A 138 19.72 -3.90 -4.23
N PRO A 139 19.58 -3.31 -3.02
CA PRO A 139 20.56 -2.36 -2.51
C PRO A 139 21.96 -2.98 -2.44
N THR A 140 22.98 -2.13 -2.56
CA THR A 140 24.38 -2.52 -2.41
C THR A 140 24.93 -2.04 -1.07
N VAL A 141 25.89 -2.76 -0.49
CA VAL A 141 26.54 -2.35 0.76
C VAL A 141 27.87 -1.68 0.43
N VAL A 142 28.06 -0.44 0.90
CA VAL A 142 29.30 0.33 0.75
C VAL A 142 29.60 1.02 2.07
N ASP A 143 30.80 0.81 2.62
CA ASP A 143 31.23 1.37 3.91
C ASP A 143 30.20 1.14 5.03
N GLU A 144 29.71 -0.11 5.15
CA GLU A 144 28.69 -0.53 6.14
C GLU A 144 27.30 0.12 5.97
N MET A 145 27.12 0.98 4.96
CA MET A 145 25.85 1.61 4.63
C MET A 145 25.18 0.93 3.42
N LEU A 146 23.85 0.88 3.44
CA LEU A 146 23.04 0.46 2.31
C LEU A 146 22.90 1.62 1.31
N ILE A 147 23.30 1.40 0.07
CA ILE A 147 23.06 2.30 -1.06
C ILE A 147 21.78 1.82 -1.76
N PRO A 148 20.68 2.59 -1.68
CA PRO A 148 19.41 2.18 -2.29
C PRO A 148 19.48 2.31 -3.82
N PRO A 149 18.85 1.40 -4.56
CA PRO A 149 18.66 1.57 -6.00
C PRO A 149 17.80 2.82 -6.29
N GLU A 150 18.00 3.41 -7.46
CA GLU A 150 17.28 4.57 -7.94
C GLU A 150 16.63 4.30 -9.31
N ALA A 151 15.36 4.69 -9.45
CA ALA A 151 14.65 4.70 -10.72
C ALA A 151 13.70 5.90 -10.77
N HIS A 152 13.53 6.52 -11.94
CA HIS A 152 12.66 7.70 -12.13
C HIS A 152 12.97 8.87 -11.17
N GLY A 153 14.24 9.04 -10.76
CA GLY A 153 14.65 10.06 -9.78
C GLY A 153 14.23 9.76 -8.34
N VAL A 154 13.83 8.52 -8.05
CA VAL A 154 13.34 8.06 -6.74
C VAL A 154 14.24 6.94 -6.23
N ARG A 155 14.86 7.16 -5.06
CA ARG A 155 15.61 6.12 -4.33
C ARG A 155 14.65 5.26 -3.51
N CYS A 156 14.83 3.94 -3.53
CA CYS A 156 13.88 3.03 -2.89
C CYS A 156 14.57 1.99 -2.01
N ILE A 157 14.07 1.79 -0.80
CA ILE A 157 14.33 0.58 0.01
C ILE A 157 13.01 -0.12 0.28
N SER A 158 13.01 -1.45 0.31
CA SER A 158 11.82 -2.25 0.56
C SER A 158 12.17 -3.46 1.40
N MET A 159 11.23 -3.86 2.26
CA MET A 159 11.28 -5.16 2.94
C MET A 159 11.40 -6.32 1.94
N GLY A 160 10.87 -6.16 0.72
CA GLY A 160 10.92 -7.15 -0.34
C GLY A 160 12.33 -7.51 -0.81
N PHE A 161 13.33 -6.63 -0.64
CA PHE A 161 14.73 -6.96 -0.99
C PHE A 161 15.38 -7.98 -0.05
N PHE A 162 14.78 -8.20 1.13
CA PHE A 162 15.30 -9.08 2.18
C PHE A 162 14.35 -10.26 2.45
N ALA A 163 13.30 -10.38 1.64
CA ALA A 163 12.37 -11.49 1.64
C ALA A 163 12.87 -12.57 0.67
N ASP A 164 13.03 -13.81 1.14
CA ASP A 164 13.27 -14.94 0.24
C ASP A 164 11.98 -15.25 -0.55
N GLU A 165 12.04 -15.23 -1.88
CA GLU A 165 10.87 -15.39 -2.77
C GLU A 165 10.10 -16.71 -2.55
N ASP A 166 10.79 -17.75 -2.08
CA ASP A 166 10.25 -19.11 -1.93
C ASP A 166 9.81 -19.48 -0.50
N GLN A 167 9.96 -18.58 0.48
CA GLN A 167 9.60 -18.87 1.88
C GLN A 167 8.56 -17.90 2.43
N PRO A 168 7.57 -18.38 3.21
CA PRO A 168 6.69 -17.50 3.96
C PRO A 168 7.53 -16.66 4.91
N VAL A 169 7.65 -15.37 4.65
CA VAL A 169 8.50 -14.52 5.47
C VAL A 169 7.80 -14.22 6.79
N ILE A 170 8.32 -14.78 7.87
CA ILE A 170 7.76 -14.59 9.22
C ILE A 170 8.43 -13.37 9.85
N TRP A 171 7.92 -12.18 9.50
CA TRP A 171 8.32 -10.97 10.19
C TRP A 171 7.51 -10.78 11.47
N ARG A 172 8.19 -10.87 12.61
CA ARG A 172 7.58 -10.54 13.92
C ARG A 172 7.70 -9.04 14.20
N GLY A 173 6.80 -8.49 15.01
CA GLY A 173 6.79 -7.05 15.36
C GLY A 173 8.17 -6.46 15.71
N PRO A 174 8.97 -7.09 16.60
CA PRO A 174 10.32 -6.60 16.91
C PRO A 174 11.29 -6.60 15.73
N MET A 175 11.17 -7.56 14.80
CA MET A 175 12.00 -7.61 13.60
C MET A 175 11.63 -6.48 12.64
N LEU A 176 10.33 -6.19 12.50
CA LEU A 176 9.85 -5.06 11.70
C LEU A 176 10.32 -3.73 12.27
N HIS A 177 10.21 -3.57 13.60
CA HIS A 177 10.69 -2.39 14.29
C HIS A 177 12.17 -2.15 14.00
N LYS A 178 13.01 -3.18 14.19
CA LYS A 178 14.46 -3.10 13.92
C LYS A 178 14.75 -2.82 12.44
N ALA A 179 14.09 -3.48 11.51
CA ALA A 179 14.33 -3.26 10.08
C ALA A 179 13.95 -1.83 9.65
N LEU A 180 12.85 -1.28 10.17
CA LEU A 180 12.47 0.11 9.92
C LEU A 180 13.48 1.10 10.52
N GLU A 181 13.97 0.84 11.73
CA GLU A 181 15.04 1.63 12.34
C GLU A 181 16.29 1.63 11.43
N GLN A 182 16.74 0.46 10.97
CA GLN A 182 17.88 0.32 10.07
C GLN A 182 17.68 0.99 8.72
N PHE A 183 16.46 0.96 8.16
CA PHE A 183 16.17 1.70 6.93
C PHE A 183 16.29 3.22 7.11
N LEU A 184 16.10 3.72 8.33
CA LEU A 184 16.23 5.13 8.64
C LEU A 184 17.68 5.51 8.99
N THR A 185 18.45 4.63 9.62
CA THR A 185 19.83 4.93 10.09
C THR A 185 20.93 4.46 9.14
N ASP A 186 20.79 3.25 8.58
CA ASP A 186 21.87 2.52 7.91
C ASP A 186 21.81 2.67 6.37
N VAL A 187 20.81 3.40 5.84
CA VAL A 187 20.67 3.66 4.41
C VAL A 187 21.20 5.06 4.07
N ARG A 188 22.01 5.14 3.02
CA ARG A 188 22.54 6.41 2.50
C ARG A 188 21.49 7.13 1.65
N TRP A 189 20.73 8.00 2.30
CA TRP A 189 19.66 8.78 1.67
C TRP A 189 20.08 10.13 1.08
N ASP A 190 21.33 10.58 1.28
CA ASP A 190 21.84 11.90 0.87
C ASP A 190 20.85 13.07 1.05
N GLU A 191 20.20 13.16 2.22
CA GLU A 191 19.29 14.26 2.60
C GLU A 191 18.18 14.58 1.57
N PRO A 192 17.21 13.68 1.32
CA PRO A 192 16.14 13.94 0.35
C PRO A 192 15.23 15.08 0.83
N ASP A 193 14.61 15.83 -0.09
CA ASP A 193 13.55 16.79 0.24
C ASP A 193 12.31 16.07 0.79
N TYR A 194 11.98 14.90 0.23
CA TYR A 194 10.84 14.09 0.59
C TYR A 194 11.23 12.63 0.85
N LEU A 195 10.79 12.10 1.99
CA LEU A 195 10.85 10.67 2.31
C LEU A 195 9.42 10.13 2.44
N LEU A 196 8.96 9.38 1.45
CA LEU A 196 7.65 8.73 1.51
C LEU A 196 7.80 7.35 2.15
N VAL A 197 6.87 6.97 3.02
CA VAL A 197 6.83 5.65 3.64
C VAL A 197 5.50 4.99 3.31
N ASP A 198 5.54 3.92 2.53
CA ASP A 198 4.37 3.13 2.16
C ASP A 198 4.03 2.17 3.31
N LEU A 199 3.01 2.50 4.11
CA LEU A 199 2.65 1.71 5.29
C LEU A 199 1.91 0.43 4.88
N PRO A 200 1.96 -0.68 5.65
CA PRO A 200 1.05 -1.80 5.44
C PRO A 200 -0.43 -1.36 5.63
N PRO A 201 -1.41 -2.09 5.07
CA PRO A 201 -2.81 -1.77 5.26
C PRO A 201 -3.24 -1.86 6.73
N GLY A 202 -4.08 -0.93 7.16
CA GLY A 202 -4.59 -0.87 8.54
C GLY A 202 -3.76 0.02 9.47
N THR A 203 -4.06 -0.05 10.77
CA THR A 203 -3.54 0.87 11.81
C THR A 203 -2.65 0.15 12.82
N GLY A 204 -1.77 -0.74 12.34
CA GLY A 204 -1.00 -1.68 13.16
C GLY A 204 0.32 -1.16 13.72
N ASP A 205 1.15 -2.09 14.21
CA ASP A 205 2.40 -1.85 14.94
C ASP A 205 3.47 -1.05 14.18
N VAL A 206 3.44 -1.10 12.85
CA VAL A 206 4.38 -0.34 11.98
C VAL A 206 4.14 1.16 12.08
N ALA A 207 2.87 1.60 12.05
CA ALA A 207 2.54 3.02 12.18
C ALA A 207 2.93 3.56 13.57
N ILE A 208 2.78 2.74 14.62
CA ILE A 208 3.21 3.08 15.99
C ILE A 208 4.73 3.21 16.08
N SER A 209 5.47 2.25 15.50
CA SER A 209 6.93 2.28 15.48
C SER A 209 7.46 3.52 14.76
N LEU A 210 6.91 3.82 13.58
CA LEU A 210 7.29 5.00 12.81
C LEU A 210 6.91 6.31 13.51
N ALA A 211 5.80 6.35 14.27
CA ALA A 211 5.48 7.52 15.08
C ALA A 211 6.54 7.81 16.15
N GLY A 212 7.11 6.75 16.75
CA GLY A 212 8.23 6.87 17.70
C GLY A 212 9.52 7.34 17.03
N PHE A 213 9.85 6.79 15.86
CA PHE A 213 11.06 7.16 15.13
C PHE A 213 10.97 8.52 14.44
N LEU A 214 9.78 8.94 14.02
CA LEU A 214 9.55 10.08 13.13
C LEU A 214 8.42 10.97 13.67
N PRO A 215 8.62 11.64 14.82
CA PRO A 215 7.57 12.39 15.49
C PRO A 215 7.07 13.60 14.68
N ALA A 216 7.84 14.06 13.69
CA ALA A 216 7.48 15.17 12.82
C ALA A 216 6.84 14.73 11.49
N ALA A 217 6.58 13.43 11.30
CA ALA A 217 6.06 12.92 10.03
C ALA A 217 4.61 13.36 9.75
N GLU A 218 4.34 13.59 8.48
CA GLU A 218 3.03 13.99 7.95
C GLU A 218 2.28 12.75 7.46
N MET A 219 1.10 12.46 8.01
CA MET A 219 0.31 11.32 7.52
C MET A 219 -0.64 11.74 6.38
N TYR A 220 -0.64 10.99 5.29
CA TYR A 220 -1.57 11.12 4.17
C TYR A 220 -2.40 9.84 4.05
N VAL A 221 -3.72 9.98 3.97
CA VAL A 221 -4.64 8.84 3.99
C VAL A 221 -5.22 8.60 2.60
N VAL A 222 -4.94 7.42 2.04
CA VAL A 222 -5.51 6.95 0.78
C VAL A 222 -6.82 6.21 1.04
N THR A 223 -7.89 6.61 0.35
CA THR A 223 -9.22 5.99 0.41
C THR A 223 -9.81 5.80 -0.98
N THR A 224 -10.98 5.19 -1.07
CA THR A 224 -11.82 5.15 -2.27
C THR A 224 -13.18 5.81 -1.98
N PRO A 225 -13.99 6.15 -3.00
CA PRO A 225 -15.28 6.82 -2.77
C PRO A 225 -16.27 6.02 -1.91
N GLN A 226 -16.15 4.69 -1.88
CA GLN A 226 -17.05 3.79 -1.14
C GLN A 226 -17.11 4.14 0.37
N PRO A 227 -18.32 4.26 0.96
CA PRO A 227 -18.49 4.57 2.39
C PRO A 227 -17.75 3.62 3.35
N VAL A 228 -17.66 2.34 2.98
CA VAL A 228 -16.92 1.33 3.77
C VAL A 228 -15.44 1.67 3.82
N ALA A 229 -14.83 2.11 2.71
CA ALA A 229 -13.43 2.51 2.69
C ALA A 229 -13.17 3.74 3.57
N GLN A 230 -14.08 4.72 3.53
CA GLN A 230 -14.00 5.95 4.31
C GLN A 230 -14.01 5.67 5.81
N THR A 231 -14.90 4.79 6.29
CA THR A 231 -15.00 4.45 7.72
C THR A 231 -13.68 3.86 8.24
N VAL A 232 -12.98 3.08 7.42
CA VAL A 232 -11.70 2.49 7.84
C VAL A 232 -10.55 3.49 7.70
N ALA A 233 -10.57 4.33 6.68
CA ALA A 233 -9.63 5.44 6.54
C ALA A 233 -9.75 6.45 7.71
N GLN A 234 -10.96 6.69 8.21
CA GLN A 234 -11.21 7.49 9.40
C GLN A 234 -10.54 6.88 10.65
N ARG A 235 -10.52 5.55 10.78
CA ARG A 235 -9.80 4.88 11.88
C ARG A 235 -8.28 5.11 11.78
N ALA A 236 -7.73 5.13 10.57
CA ALA A 236 -6.31 5.47 10.37
C ALA A 236 -6.00 6.89 10.82
N ALA A 237 -6.87 7.85 10.49
CA ALA A 237 -6.74 9.23 10.96
C ALA A 237 -6.82 9.33 12.50
N PHE A 238 -7.78 8.64 13.14
CA PHE A 238 -7.87 8.63 14.60
C PHE A 238 -6.70 7.93 15.29
N MET A 239 -6.14 6.90 14.66
CA MET A 239 -4.93 6.27 15.19
C MET A 239 -3.74 7.22 15.15
N ALA A 240 -3.58 7.99 14.06
CA ALA A 240 -2.54 9.00 13.94
C ALA A 240 -2.55 9.96 15.14
N ASP A 241 -3.74 10.47 15.50
CA ASP A 241 -3.93 11.35 16.67
C ASP A 241 -3.46 10.70 17.97
N LYS A 242 -3.78 9.41 18.18
CA LYS A 242 -3.35 8.66 19.37
C LYS A 242 -1.83 8.49 19.50
N VAL A 243 -1.10 8.52 18.38
CA VAL A 243 0.36 8.43 18.36
C VAL A 243 1.02 9.77 18.05
N ASN A 244 0.28 10.87 18.19
CA ASN A 244 0.74 12.24 17.97
C ASN A 244 1.29 12.49 16.54
N LEU A 245 0.79 11.74 15.56
CA LEU A 245 1.03 11.98 14.15
C LEU A 245 -0.08 12.86 13.58
N LYS A 246 0.30 13.88 12.80
CA LYS A 246 -0.65 14.79 12.20
C LYS A 246 -1.05 14.33 10.81
N VAL A 247 -2.35 14.10 10.60
CA VAL A 247 -2.91 13.92 9.26
C VAL A 247 -2.84 15.24 8.50
N HIS A 248 -2.23 15.23 7.32
CA HIS A 248 -2.02 16.40 6.48
C HIS A 248 -2.90 16.43 5.24
N GLY A 249 -3.47 15.30 4.83
CA GLY A 249 -4.41 15.27 3.72
C GLY A 249 -4.99 13.90 3.43
N VAL A 250 -6.06 13.91 2.64
CA VAL A 250 -6.71 12.72 2.09
C VAL A 250 -6.45 12.65 0.60
N ILE A 251 -6.21 11.45 0.07
CA ILE A 251 -6.14 11.17 -1.37
C ILE A 251 -7.26 10.19 -1.69
N GLU A 252 -8.15 10.55 -2.61
CA GLU A 252 -9.18 9.64 -3.11
C GLU A 252 -8.65 8.92 -4.35
N ASN A 253 -8.61 7.60 -4.33
CA ASN A 253 -8.22 6.80 -5.48
C ASN A 253 -9.45 6.09 -6.07
N MET A 254 -9.35 5.71 -7.35
CA MET A 254 -10.44 5.07 -8.10
C MET A 254 -11.71 5.91 -8.11
N SER A 255 -11.56 7.23 -8.25
CA SER A 255 -12.63 8.22 -8.12
C SER A 255 -13.60 8.22 -9.30
N TRP A 256 -13.12 7.95 -10.51
CA TRP A 256 -13.94 7.77 -11.70
C TRP A 256 -13.24 6.91 -12.74
N PHE A 257 -13.98 6.42 -13.73
CA PHE A 257 -13.47 5.83 -14.96
C PHE A 257 -14.08 6.56 -16.15
N THR A 258 -13.28 6.88 -17.17
CA THR A 258 -13.77 7.49 -18.41
C THR A 258 -13.85 6.39 -19.47
N GLY A 259 -15.06 6.11 -19.98
CA GLY A 259 -15.28 5.13 -21.04
C GLY A 259 -14.76 5.63 -22.40
N ASP A 260 -14.67 4.72 -23.36
CA ASP A 260 -14.26 5.04 -24.74
C ASP A 260 -15.22 6.02 -25.44
N ASP A 261 -16.45 6.15 -24.92
CA ASP A 261 -17.47 7.11 -25.34
C ASP A 261 -17.27 8.52 -24.73
N GLY A 262 -16.25 8.70 -23.88
CA GLY A 262 -15.99 9.92 -23.11
C GLY A 262 -16.88 10.09 -21.89
N THR A 263 -17.76 9.12 -21.58
CA THR A 263 -18.64 9.20 -20.41
C THR A 263 -17.85 8.90 -19.15
N ARG A 264 -18.01 9.75 -18.13
CA ARG A 264 -17.44 9.55 -16.81
C ARG A 264 -18.36 8.68 -15.95
N TYR A 265 -17.83 7.57 -15.44
CA TYR A 265 -18.51 6.62 -14.58
C TYR A 265 -17.95 6.64 -13.16
N GLU A 266 -18.82 6.72 -12.17
CA GLU A 266 -18.49 6.67 -10.75
C GLU A 266 -18.70 5.25 -10.22
N LEU A 267 -17.89 4.30 -10.70
CA LEU A 267 -18.06 2.85 -10.45
C LEU A 267 -18.15 2.49 -8.96
N PHE A 268 -17.55 3.31 -8.11
CA PHE A 268 -17.44 3.12 -6.68
C PHE A 268 -18.16 4.19 -5.85
N GLY A 269 -18.98 5.02 -6.50
CA GLY A 269 -19.55 6.25 -5.95
C GLY A 269 -18.60 7.44 -6.10
N SER A 270 -18.96 8.55 -5.46
CA SER A 270 -18.21 9.83 -5.52
C SER A 270 -18.25 10.57 -4.19
N GLY A 271 -17.31 11.52 -4.04
CA GLY A 271 -17.27 12.46 -2.91
C GLY A 271 -16.75 11.87 -1.60
N GLY A 272 -16.41 10.58 -1.56
CA GLY A 272 -16.07 9.91 -0.31
C GLY A 272 -14.77 10.36 0.36
N GLY A 273 -13.76 10.68 -0.45
CA GLY A 273 -12.53 11.28 0.04
C GLY A 273 -12.74 12.72 0.52
N ALA A 274 -13.58 13.50 -0.19
CA ALA A 274 -13.92 14.86 0.21
C ALA A 274 -14.65 14.89 1.55
N ASP A 275 -15.66 14.04 1.71
CA ASP A 275 -16.38 13.81 2.96
C ASP A 275 -15.46 13.46 4.13
N LEU A 276 -14.50 12.55 3.89
CA LEU A 276 -13.54 12.16 4.91
C LEU A 276 -12.62 13.33 5.28
N ALA A 277 -12.12 14.06 4.28
CA ALA A 277 -11.23 15.21 4.45
C ALA A 277 -11.91 16.30 5.30
N GLU A 278 -13.18 16.61 5.01
CA GLU A 278 -13.99 17.54 5.79
C GLU A 278 -14.16 17.07 7.24
N ARG A 279 -14.54 15.81 7.45
CA ARG A 279 -14.78 15.24 8.78
C ARG A 279 -13.57 15.28 9.70
N ILE A 280 -12.36 15.12 9.14
CA ILE A 280 -11.11 15.14 9.92
C ILE A 280 -10.37 16.48 9.84
N GLY A 281 -10.94 17.48 9.14
CA GLY A 281 -10.43 18.85 9.09
C GLY A 281 -9.12 19.01 8.31
N VAL A 282 -8.93 18.26 7.22
CA VAL A 282 -7.71 18.29 6.37
C VAL A 282 -8.08 18.51 4.90
N PRO A 283 -7.15 18.95 4.03
CA PRO A 283 -7.43 19.06 2.60
C PRO A 283 -7.59 17.71 1.91
N LEU A 284 -8.44 17.66 0.89
CA LEU A 284 -8.37 16.65 -0.16
C LEU A 284 -7.22 17.05 -1.11
N ILE A 285 -6.18 16.24 -1.16
CA ILE A 285 -4.98 16.48 -1.98
C ILE A 285 -5.28 16.29 -3.47
N GLY A 286 -6.12 15.30 -3.77
CA GLY A 286 -6.53 15.00 -5.13
C GLY A 286 -7.40 13.75 -5.21
N SER A 287 -7.99 13.57 -6.39
CA SER A 287 -8.81 12.43 -6.76
C SER A 287 -8.22 11.78 -8.01
N VAL A 288 -7.88 10.50 -7.93
CA VAL A 288 -7.19 9.74 -8.98
C VAL A 288 -8.19 8.86 -9.73
N PRO A 289 -8.26 8.92 -11.07
CA PRO A 289 -9.13 8.06 -11.84
C PRO A 289 -8.64 6.61 -11.84
N LEU A 290 -9.58 5.68 -12.01
CA LEU A 290 -9.32 4.29 -12.31
C LEU A 290 -9.07 4.16 -13.81
N VAL A 291 -7.82 4.06 -14.24
CA VAL A 291 -7.46 3.83 -15.65
C VAL A 291 -6.52 2.64 -15.83
N PRO A 292 -6.56 1.93 -16.98
CA PRO A 292 -5.64 0.84 -17.27
C PRO A 292 -4.16 1.24 -17.20
N ALA A 293 -3.83 2.46 -17.66
CA ALA A 293 -2.46 2.95 -17.69
C ALA A 293 -1.79 2.97 -16.30
N LEU A 294 -2.54 3.22 -15.23
CA LEU A 294 -2.01 3.21 -13.86
C LEU A 294 -1.60 1.79 -13.43
N ARG A 295 -2.43 0.79 -13.75
CA ARG A 295 -2.12 -0.63 -13.53
C ARG A 295 -0.94 -1.07 -14.39
N GLU A 296 -1.01 -0.81 -15.69
CA GLU A 296 0.00 -1.23 -16.66
C GLU A 296 1.37 -0.66 -16.35
N GLY A 297 1.42 0.64 -16.03
CA GLY A 297 2.65 1.30 -15.61
C GLY A 297 3.26 0.66 -14.37
N GLY A 298 2.45 0.34 -13.36
CA GLY A 298 2.91 -0.37 -12.18
C GLY A 298 3.38 -1.81 -12.46
N ASP A 299 2.74 -2.50 -13.41
CA ASP A 299 3.10 -3.89 -13.75
C ASP A 299 4.44 -3.99 -14.50
N ILE A 300 4.75 -3.00 -15.34
CA ILE A 300 5.96 -2.97 -16.19
C ILE A 300 7.08 -2.06 -15.68
N GLY A 301 6.92 -1.47 -14.48
CA GLY A 301 7.94 -0.60 -13.89
C GLY A 301 8.07 0.79 -14.53
N LYS A 302 6.98 1.28 -15.15
CA LYS A 302 6.90 2.61 -15.77
C LYS A 302 5.71 3.38 -15.20
N PRO A 303 5.85 3.99 -14.01
CA PRO A 303 4.79 4.76 -13.38
C PRO A 303 4.20 5.80 -14.32
N VAL A 304 2.87 5.89 -14.40
CA VAL A 304 2.18 6.81 -15.31
C VAL A 304 2.51 8.28 -15.02
N ALA A 305 2.86 8.60 -13.76
CA ALA A 305 3.31 9.94 -13.38
C ALA A 305 4.64 10.37 -14.01
N ALA A 306 5.39 9.48 -14.65
CA ALA A 306 6.56 9.85 -15.45
C ALA A 306 6.16 10.63 -16.72
N ASP A 307 4.90 10.52 -17.15
CA ASP A 307 4.33 11.29 -18.26
C ASP A 307 3.25 12.25 -17.74
N ALA A 308 3.66 13.49 -17.46
CA ALA A 308 2.79 14.53 -16.90
C ALA A 308 1.70 15.01 -17.87
N ASP A 309 1.80 14.72 -19.17
CA ASP A 309 0.82 15.12 -20.18
C ASP A 309 -0.39 14.16 -20.24
N SER A 310 -0.25 12.96 -19.66
CA SER A 310 -1.35 12.02 -19.51
C SER A 310 -2.40 12.52 -18.49
N GLU A 311 -3.68 12.11 -18.63
CA GLU A 311 -4.76 12.48 -17.70
C GLU A 311 -4.34 12.24 -16.24
N VAL A 312 -3.74 11.07 -15.98
CA VAL A 312 -3.35 10.66 -14.63
C VAL A 312 -2.04 11.29 -14.19
N GLY A 313 -1.08 11.46 -15.10
CA GLY A 313 0.15 12.18 -14.82
C GLY A 313 -0.10 13.62 -14.41
N ALA A 314 -1.05 14.31 -15.06
CA ALA A 314 -1.48 15.65 -14.69
C ALA A 314 -2.09 15.68 -13.28
N VAL A 315 -2.90 14.68 -12.91
CA VAL A 315 -3.43 14.54 -11.54
C VAL A 315 -2.30 14.41 -10.51
N PHE A 316 -1.32 13.52 -10.75
CA PHE A 316 -0.20 13.36 -9.83
C PHE A 316 0.71 14.59 -9.78
N ALA A 317 0.92 15.27 -10.91
CA ALA A 317 1.66 16.52 -10.97
C ALA A 317 0.99 17.62 -10.13
N GLU A 318 -0.33 17.72 -10.18
CA GLU A 318 -1.09 18.68 -9.37
C GLU A 318 -1.06 18.30 -7.87
N MET A 319 -1.24 17.02 -7.52
CA MET A 319 -1.09 16.58 -6.13
C MET A 319 0.31 16.91 -5.58
N ALA A 320 1.35 16.65 -6.37
CA ALA A 320 2.72 16.99 -6.01
C ALA A 320 2.91 18.50 -5.87
N ARG A 321 2.28 19.32 -6.72
CA ARG A 321 2.27 20.79 -6.59
C ARG A 321 1.59 21.25 -5.30
N VAL A 322 0.40 20.73 -4.99
CA VAL A 322 -0.32 21.05 -3.75
C VAL A 322 0.53 20.74 -2.53
N ILE A 323 1.13 19.54 -2.48
CA ILE A 323 1.99 19.13 -1.37
C ILE A 323 3.22 20.06 -1.28
N ASP A 324 3.88 20.33 -2.40
CA ASP A 324 5.17 21.03 -2.42
C ASP A 324 5.07 22.56 -2.27
N VAL A 325 3.97 23.15 -2.75
CA VAL A 325 3.78 24.60 -2.77
C VAL A 325 2.78 25.03 -1.71
N ASP A 326 1.57 24.48 -1.74
CA ASP A 326 0.46 24.98 -0.94
C ASP A 326 0.54 24.47 0.51
N LEU A 327 1.00 23.23 0.69
CA LEU A 327 1.22 22.62 2.00
C LEU A 327 2.67 22.76 2.48
N ARG A 328 3.44 23.66 1.88
CA ARG A 328 4.80 23.94 2.32
C ARG A 328 4.78 24.38 3.80
N PRO A 329 5.65 23.83 4.67
CA PRO A 329 5.73 24.26 6.06
C PRO A 329 6.00 25.77 6.18
N THR A 330 5.16 26.47 6.93
CA THR A 330 5.23 27.94 7.10
C THR A 330 6.45 28.39 7.90
N LYS A 331 6.98 27.53 8.78
CA LYS A 331 8.24 27.78 9.49
C LYS A 331 9.40 27.26 8.65
N ARG A 332 10.23 28.17 8.11
CA ARG A 332 11.53 27.80 7.53
C ARG A 332 12.43 27.26 8.63
N ARG A 333 12.74 25.97 8.57
CA ARG A 333 13.78 25.35 9.39
C ARG A 333 15.13 25.75 8.78
N HIS A 334 15.77 26.78 9.33
CA HIS A 334 17.10 27.20 8.88
C HIS A 334 18.16 26.24 9.44
N ARG A 335 18.98 25.69 8.55
CA ARG A 335 20.09 24.77 8.86
C ARG A 335 21.08 25.34 9.89
N GLU A 336 21.11 26.67 10.04
CA GLU A 336 22.03 27.42 10.90
C GLU A 336 21.49 27.70 12.31
N LEU A 337 20.21 27.48 12.59
CA LEU A 337 19.63 27.68 13.92
C LEU A 337 19.81 26.41 14.77
N ARG A 338 21.05 26.13 15.19
CA ARG A 338 21.30 25.29 16.37
C ARG A 338 21.06 26.17 17.60
N ILE A 339 19.94 25.96 18.28
CA ILE A 339 19.77 26.52 19.63
C ILE A 339 20.77 25.77 20.51
N LEU A 340 21.83 26.47 20.93
CA LEU A 340 22.85 26.02 21.89
C LEU A 340 22.23 25.76 23.27
#